data_AF-A0A925Q023-F1
#
_entry.id   AF-A0A925Q023-F1
#
_cell.length_a   1.000
_cell.length_b   1.000
_cell.length_c   1.000
_cell.angle_alpha   90.00
_cell.angle_beta   90.00
_cell.angle_gamma   90.00
#
_symmetry.space_group_name_H-M   'P 1'
#
loop_
_entity.id
_entity.type
_entity.pdbx_description
1 polymer ?
#
loop_
_entity_poly.entity_id
_entity_poly.type
_entity_poly.pdbx_seq_one_letter_code
_entity_poly.pdbx_strand_id
1 'polypeptide(L)'
;GIGRTGKWFAHQWAGIVPDVMPLAKGLGSGVPIGACLARGVAAKVFKPGNHGTTFGGGPLVSVAAITTLEVIEKDGLLANAESMGRVIQEGLKRELAGVAGVKDIRGLGLMLGIELDRPCGEIVKRALDAGLVTNVTADKVIRLLPPLVIRKSEAELLVEILAPLVRSFLGEASSAAAA
;
A
#
# COMPACT_ATOMS: atom_id res chain seq x y z
N GLY A 1 -5.77 -1.92 5.88
CA GLY A 1 -5.92 -2.97 6.90
C GLY A 1 -4.99 -4.11 6.59
N ILE A 2 -5.07 -5.19 7.37
CA ILE A 2 -4.19 -6.35 7.31
C ILE A 2 -2.71 -5.92 7.29
N GLY A 3 -2.34 -5.07 8.24
CA GLY A 3 -0.94 -4.70 8.50
C GLY A 3 -0.28 -3.70 7.56
N ARG A 4 -0.91 -3.38 6.42
CA ARG A 4 -0.39 -2.46 5.39
C ARG A 4 0.21 -1.14 5.93
N THR A 5 -0.43 -0.56 6.94
CA THR A 5 -0.06 0.75 7.49
C THR A 5 0.69 0.65 8.81
N GLY A 6 1.30 -0.49 9.14
CA GLY A 6 1.99 -0.71 10.42
C GLY A 6 1.11 -1.16 11.58
N LYS A 7 -0.20 -0.95 11.48
CA LYS A 7 -1.21 -1.51 12.38
C LYS A 7 -2.08 -2.53 11.66
N TRP A 8 -2.70 -3.44 12.41
CA TRP A 8 -3.67 -4.40 11.87
C TRP A 8 -4.71 -3.69 11.00
N PHE A 9 -5.30 -2.60 11.50
CA PHE A 9 -6.30 -1.83 10.79
C PHE A 9 -6.00 -0.34 10.86
N ALA A 10 -6.18 0.36 9.74
CA ALA A 10 -5.79 1.77 9.63
C ALA A 10 -6.60 2.68 10.58
N HIS A 11 -7.84 2.34 10.90
CA HIS A 11 -8.68 3.10 11.84
C HIS A 11 -8.04 3.19 13.25
N GLN A 12 -7.15 2.25 13.62
CA GLN A 12 -6.44 2.25 14.89
C GLN A 12 -5.42 3.39 15.01
N TRP A 13 -5.06 4.06 13.91
CA TRP A 13 -4.28 5.30 13.95
C TRP A 13 -5.12 6.49 14.43
N ALA A 14 -6.44 6.45 14.23
CA ALA A 14 -7.36 7.51 14.63
C ALA A 14 -8.06 7.25 15.98
N GLY A 15 -7.75 6.14 16.67
CA GLY A 15 -8.43 5.77 17.92
C GLY A 15 -9.92 5.42 17.75
N ILE A 16 -10.37 5.23 16.51
CA ILE A 16 -11.77 4.92 16.17
C ILE A 16 -12.01 3.43 16.33
N VAL A 17 -13.19 3.05 16.83
CA VAL A 17 -13.65 1.66 16.79
C VAL A 17 -14.90 1.58 15.89
N PRO A 18 -14.81 0.96 14.70
CA PRO A 18 -15.91 0.97 13.74
C PRO A 18 -17.05 0.03 14.16
N ASP A 19 -18.29 0.40 13.82
CA ASP A 19 -19.46 -0.47 14.00
C ASP A 19 -19.52 -1.58 12.94
N VAL A 20 -19.06 -1.28 11.73
CA VAL A 20 -18.93 -2.22 10.60
C VAL A 20 -17.57 -2.03 9.94
N MET A 21 -16.84 -3.12 9.72
CA MET A 21 -15.52 -3.11 9.10
C MET A 21 -15.40 -4.20 8.03
N PRO A 22 -15.38 -3.83 6.73
CA PRO A 22 -15.09 -4.77 5.66
C PRO A 22 -13.58 -5.04 5.57
N LEU A 23 -13.22 -6.30 5.35
CA LEU A 23 -11.87 -6.82 5.17
C LEU A 23 -11.81 -7.67 3.90
N ALA A 24 -10.70 -7.63 3.16
CA ALA A 24 -10.48 -8.40 1.94
C ALA A 24 -8.99 -8.33 1.54
N LYS A 25 -8.68 -8.60 0.26
CA LYS A 25 -7.36 -8.40 -0.37
C LYS A 25 -6.24 -9.11 0.38
N GLY A 26 -5.45 -8.38 1.16
CA GLY A 26 -4.36 -8.90 1.97
C GLY A 26 -4.79 -9.95 2.98
N LEU A 27 -6.09 -10.07 3.29
CA LEU A 27 -6.64 -11.11 4.17
C LEU A 27 -6.31 -12.53 3.67
N GLY A 28 -6.34 -12.78 2.37
CA GLY A 28 -6.15 -14.12 1.80
C GLY A 28 -4.83 -14.33 1.07
N SER A 29 -3.89 -13.37 1.13
CA SER A 29 -2.60 -13.42 0.40
C SER A 29 -2.71 -13.85 -1.07
N GLY A 30 -3.79 -13.45 -1.76
CA GLY A 30 -4.06 -13.81 -3.16
C GLY A 30 -5.25 -14.74 -3.36
N VAL A 31 -5.64 -15.51 -2.33
CA VAL A 31 -6.87 -16.31 -2.35
C VAL A 31 -8.09 -15.39 -2.15
N PRO A 32 -9.14 -15.47 -3.00
CA PRO A 32 -10.32 -14.61 -2.85
C PRO A 32 -11.08 -14.88 -1.56
N ILE A 33 -10.98 -13.95 -0.61
CA ILE A 33 -11.77 -13.93 0.62
C ILE A 33 -12.05 -12.49 1.06
N GLY A 34 -13.25 -12.30 1.62
CA GLY A 34 -13.62 -11.09 2.34
C GLY A 34 -14.36 -11.43 3.62
N ALA A 35 -14.37 -10.49 4.56
CA ALA A 35 -15.10 -10.57 5.81
C ALA A 35 -15.77 -9.23 6.11
N CYS A 36 -16.95 -9.26 6.71
CA CYS A 36 -17.63 -8.08 7.24
C CYS A 36 -17.74 -8.24 8.75
N LEU A 37 -16.90 -7.53 9.49
CA LEU A 37 -16.95 -7.53 10.94
C LEU A 37 -17.98 -6.49 11.39
N ALA A 38 -18.83 -6.84 12.35
CA ALA A 38 -19.83 -5.94 12.88
C ALA A 38 -19.90 -6.05 14.40
N ARG A 39 -20.22 -4.94 15.07
CA ARG A 39 -20.45 -4.88 16.53
C ARG A 39 -21.78 -4.21 16.85
N GLY A 40 -22.21 -4.33 18.11
CA GLY A 40 -23.39 -3.64 18.62
C GLY A 40 -24.68 -4.01 17.87
N VAL A 41 -25.46 -2.99 17.50
CA VAL A 41 -26.72 -3.18 16.76
C VAL A 41 -26.48 -3.74 15.36
N ALA A 42 -25.37 -3.38 14.71
CA ALA A 42 -25.05 -3.81 13.35
C ALA A 42 -24.85 -5.34 13.27
N ALA A 43 -24.27 -5.95 14.30
CA ALA A 43 -24.07 -7.40 14.38
C ALA A 43 -25.38 -8.22 14.38
N LYS A 44 -26.53 -7.56 14.63
CA LYS A 44 -27.83 -8.21 14.71
C LYS A 44 -28.67 -8.06 13.44
N VAL A 45 -28.21 -7.26 12.47
CA VAL A 45 -28.99 -6.89 11.27
C VAL A 45 -29.23 -8.10 10.37
N PHE A 46 -28.18 -8.87 10.06
CA PHE A 46 -28.34 -10.08 9.25
C PHE A 46 -28.93 -11.24 10.06
N LYS A 47 -30.00 -11.82 9.53
CA LYS A 47 -30.65 -13.04 9.97
C LYS A 47 -30.45 -14.15 8.93
N PRO A 48 -30.68 -15.42 9.30
CA PRO A 48 -30.70 -16.52 8.33
C PRO A 48 -31.61 -16.17 7.13
N GLY A 49 -31.06 -16.33 5.93
CA GLY A 49 -31.75 -16.02 4.67
C GLY A 49 -31.58 -14.59 4.12
N ASN A 50 -30.98 -13.65 4.86
CA ASN A 50 -30.78 -12.28 4.34
C ASN A 50 -29.59 -12.14 3.40
N HIS A 51 -28.53 -12.92 3.63
CA HIS A 51 -27.30 -12.88 2.85
C HIS A 51 -26.68 -14.28 2.80
N GLY A 52 -26.04 -14.60 1.69
CA GLY A 52 -25.43 -15.91 1.48
C GLY A 52 -24.44 -15.87 0.32
N THR A 53 -23.56 -16.86 0.29
CA THR A 53 -22.53 -17.03 -0.73
C THR A 53 -22.13 -18.49 -0.82
N THR A 54 -21.96 -19.01 -2.03
CA THR A 54 -21.62 -20.42 -2.26
C THR A 54 -20.21 -20.77 -1.76
N PHE A 55 -19.26 -19.85 -1.90
CA PHE A 55 -17.85 -20.09 -1.59
C PHE A 55 -17.36 -19.36 -0.32
N GLY A 56 -18.15 -18.43 0.22
CA GLY A 56 -17.74 -17.65 1.38
C GLY A 56 -17.68 -18.50 2.65
N GLY A 57 -16.61 -18.33 3.43
CA GLY A 57 -16.37 -19.11 4.64
C GLY A 57 -15.99 -20.58 4.38
N GLY A 58 -15.73 -20.97 3.14
CA GLY A 58 -15.26 -22.32 2.83
C GLY A 58 -13.93 -22.66 3.53
N PRO A 59 -13.63 -23.95 3.79
CA PRO A 59 -12.43 -24.34 4.53
C PRO A 59 -11.12 -23.87 3.89
N LEU A 60 -11.00 -24.00 2.55
CA LEU A 60 -9.79 -23.59 1.83
C LEU A 60 -9.47 -22.10 2.00
N VAL A 61 -10.46 -21.24 1.77
CA VAL A 61 -10.26 -19.78 1.88
C VAL A 61 -10.02 -19.37 3.33
N SER A 62 -10.65 -20.06 4.28
CA SER A 62 -10.49 -19.80 5.72
C SER A 62 -9.10 -20.18 6.22
N VAL A 63 -8.56 -21.32 5.78
CA VAL A 63 -7.18 -21.74 6.08
C VAL A 63 -6.17 -20.77 5.47
N ALA A 64 -6.35 -20.35 4.21
CA ALA A 64 -5.47 -19.35 3.60
C ALA A 64 -5.47 -18.02 4.38
N ALA A 65 -6.64 -17.61 4.88
CA ALA A 65 -6.77 -16.39 5.65
C ALA A 65 -6.14 -16.50 7.04
N ILE A 66 -6.40 -17.56 7.80
CA ILE A 66 -5.82 -17.72 9.14
C ILE A 66 -4.30 -17.84 9.07
N THR A 67 -3.76 -18.62 8.13
CA THR A 67 -2.31 -18.74 7.93
C THR A 67 -1.68 -17.40 7.53
N THR A 68 -2.37 -16.58 6.72
CA THR A 68 -1.88 -15.22 6.41
C THR A 68 -1.74 -14.36 7.67
N LEU A 69 -2.75 -14.38 8.55
CA LEU A 69 -2.73 -13.60 9.79
C LEU A 69 -1.65 -14.12 10.75
N GLU A 70 -1.52 -15.44 10.90
CA GLU A 70 -0.49 -16.09 11.72
C GLU A 70 0.92 -15.72 11.26
N VAL A 71 1.18 -15.73 9.94
CA VAL A 71 2.49 -15.33 9.39
C VAL A 71 2.77 -13.85 9.66
N ILE A 72 1.78 -12.97 9.49
CA ILE A 72 1.95 -11.54 9.79
C ILE A 72 2.34 -11.31 11.26
N GLU A 73 1.71 -12.04 12.18
CA GLU A 73 2.00 -11.95 13.61
C GLU A 73 3.36 -12.57 13.95
N LYS A 74 3.59 -13.83 13.57
CA LYS A 74 4.80 -14.60 13.87
C LYS A 74 6.06 -13.92 13.34
N ASP A 75 6.01 -13.41 12.11
CA ASP A 75 7.17 -12.82 11.46
C ASP A 75 7.30 -11.30 11.75
N GLY A 76 6.43 -10.73 12.59
CA GLY A 76 6.49 -9.34 13.01
C GLY A 76 6.29 -8.34 11.87
N LEU A 77 5.46 -8.68 10.88
CA LEU A 77 5.36 -7.92 9.63
C LEU A 77 4.71 -6.54 9.78
N LEU A 78 3.98 -6.31 10.87
CA LEU A 78 3.51 -4.98 11.26
C LEU A 78 4.68 -4.01 11.51
N ALA A 79 5.62 -4.43 12.36
CA ALA A 79 6.82 -3.66 12.68
C ALA A 79 7.73 -3.52 11.45
N ASN A 80 7.81 -4.56 10.61
CA ASN A 80 8.53 -4.47 9.35
C ASN A 80 7.91 -3.43 8.41
N ALA A 81 6.58 -3.38 8.32
CA ALA A 81 5.90 -2.40 7.48
C ALA A 81 6.18 -0.95 7.92
N GLU A 82 6.23 -0.69 9.23
CA GLU A 82 6.63 0.64 9.75
C GLU A 82 8.09 0.95 9.45
N SER A 83 8.98 -0.01 9.71
CA SER A 83 10.42 0.16 9.56
C SER A 83 10.81 0.38 8.10
N MET A 84 10.34 -0.48 7.20
CA MET A 84 10.64 -0.39 5.77
C MET A 84 9.91 0.78 5.10
N GLY A 85 8.70 1.10 5.56
CA GLY A 85 8.00 2.31 5.14
C GLY A 85 8.82 3.56 5.42
N ARG A 86 9.42 3.64 6.61
CA ARG A 86 10.32 4.73 6.99
C ARG A 86 11.57 4.79 6.11
N VAL A 87 12.24 3.66 5.88
CA VAL A 87 13.42 3.59 5.01
C VAL A 87 13.10 4.15 3.62
N ILE A 88 12.00 3.71 3.01
CA ILE A 88 11.59 4.19 1.68
C ILE A 88 11.24 5.68 1.72
N GLN A 89 10.43 6.11 2.68
CA GLN A 89 9.95 7.49 2.75
C GLN A 89 11.08 8.48 3.04
N GLU A 90 11.97 8.18 3.98
CA GLU A 90 13.13 9.02 4.31
C GLU A 90 14.14 9.03 3.17
N GLY A 91 14.39 7.87 2.54
CA GLY A 91 15.23 7.76 1.35
C GLY A 91 14.72 8.65 0.23
N LEU A 92 13.45 8.52 -0.15
CA LEU A 92 12.85 9.35 -1.20
C LEU A 92 12.84 10.85 -0.84
N LYS A 93 12.54 11.21 0.42
CA LYS A 93 12.59 12.61 0.87
C LYS A 93 13.98 13.20 0.75
N ARG A 94 15.02 12.43 1.10
CA ARG A 94 16.41 12.84 0.95
C ARG A 94 16.78 12.97 -0.54
N GLU A 95 16.49 11.95 -1.33
CA GLU A 95 16.85 11.90 -2.74
C GLU A 95 16.01 12.81 -3.63
N LEU A 96 14.88 13.34 -3.16
CA LEU A 96 14.04 14.27 -3.94
C LEU A 96 13.92 15.65 -3.29
N ALA A 97 14.73 15.93 -2.27
CA ALA A 97 14.78 17.23 -1.62
C ALA A 97 15.12 18.33 -2.64
N GLY A 98 14.29 19.37 -2.69
CA GLY A 98 14.48 20.52 -3.58
C GLY A 98 14.18 20.26 -5.07
N VAL A 99 13.74 19.06 -5.45
CA VAL A 99 13.37 18.76 -6.83
C VAL A 99 12.05 19.47 -7.17
N ALA A 100 12.11 20.47 -8.06
CA ALA A 100 10.93 21.19 -8.52
C ALA A 100 9.92 20.24 -9.16
N GLY A 101 8.66 20.37 -8.78
CA GLY A 101 7.56 19.53 -9.26
C GLY A 101 7.20 18.35 -8.35
N VAL A 102 8.03 17.98 -7.37
CA VAL A 102 7.62 17.09 -6.28
C VAL A 102 6.80 17.90 -5.27
N LYS A 103 5.52 17.56 -5.10
CA LYS A 103 4.61 18.25 -4.18
C LYS A 103 4.66 17.68 -2.77
N ASP A 104 4.66 16.35 -2.65
CA ASP A 104 4.59 15.69 -1.35
C ASP A 104 5.04 14.23 -1.41
N ILE A 105 5.59 13.72 -0.30
CA ILE A 105 5.97 12.33 -0.10
C ILE A 105 5.39 11.86 1.23
N ARG A 106 4.27 11.15 1.15
CA ARG A 106 3.39 10.83 2.29
C ARG A 106 3.04 9.35 2.35
N GLY A 107 2.52 8.94 3.51
CA GLY A 107 2.00 7.61 3.72
C GLY A 107 2.19 7.11 5.15
N LEU A 108 1.70 5.89 5.40
CA LEU A 108 1.87 5.17 6.66
C LEU A 108 2.27 3.73 6.37
N GLY A 109 3.30 3.24 7.06
CA GLY A 109 3.89 1.93 6.80
C GLY A 109 4.28 1.78 5.33
N LEU A 110 3.91 0.65 4.71
CA LEU A 110 4.20 0.38 3.30
C LEU A 110 3.05 0.80 2.37
N MET A 111 2.29 1.83 2.74
CA MET A 111 1.35 2.52 1.86
C MET A 111 1.83 3.95 1.67
N LEU A 112 2.61 4.15 0.61
CA LEU A 112 3.31 5.40 0.35
C LEU A 112 2.88 5.98 -1.01
N GLY A 113 2.95 7.30 -1.11
CA GLY A 113 2.67 8.05 -2.32
C GLY A 113 3.65 9.20 -2.50
N ILE A 114 4.06 9.41 -3.76
CA ILE A 114 4.83 10.57 -4.20
C ILE A 114 3.93 11.35 -5.15
N GLU A 115 3.53 12.54 -4.76
CA GLU A 115 2.69 13.42 -5.59
C GLU A 115 3.56 14.38 -6.39
N LEU A 116 3.32 14.41 -7.70
CA LEU A 116 3.93 15.36 -8.61
C LEU A 116 2.92 16.44 -9.01
N ASP A 117 3.41 17.57 -9.49
CA ASP A 117 2.57 18.70 -9.91
C ASP A 117 1.84 18.45 -11.26
N ARG A 118 2.25 17.42 -12.00
CA ARG A 118 1.78 17.08 -13.35
C ARG A 118 1.47 15.59 -13.50
N PRO A 119 0.65 15.22 -14.51
CA PRO A 119 0.39 13.82 -14.86
C PRO A 119 1.71 13.06 -15.04
N CYS A 120 1.83 11.88 -14.44
CA CYS A 120 3.10 11.16 -14.39
C CYS A 120 2.98 9.68 -14.78
N GLY A 121 1.95 9.31 -15.55
CA GLY A 121 1.70 7.94 -15.97
C GLY A 121 2.88 7.26 -16.68
N GLU A 122 3.70 8.03 -17.40
CA GLU A 122 4.90 7.52 -18.07
C GLU A 122 5.91 6.86 -17.11
N ILE A 123 5.95 7.30 -15.86
CA ILE A 123 6.84 6.72 -14.84
C ILE A 123 6.56 5.23 -14.65
N VAL A 124 5.32 4.75 -14.86
CA VAL A 124 4.99 3.33 -14.74
C VAL A 124 5.82 2.49 -15.71
N LYS A 125 5.91 2.91 -16.98
CA LYS A 125 6.71 2.21 -17.99
C LYS A 125 8.20 2.35 -17.71
N ARG A 126 8.68 3.55 -17.39
CA ARG A 126 10.10 3.79 -17.08
C ARG A 126 10.58 2.98 -15.88
N ALA A 127 9.75 2.88 -14.84
CA ALA A 127 10.04 2.07 -13.66
C ALA A 127 10.07 0.57 -14.01
N LEU A 128 9.10 0.09 -14.81
CA LEU A 128 9.08 -1.30 -15.28
C LEU A 128 10.32 -1.66 -16.09
N ASP A 129 10.71 -0.79 -17.04
CA ASP A 129 11.93 -0.97 -17.85
C ASP A 129 13.21 -0.98 -16.98
N ALA A 130 13.18 -0.29 -15.83
CA ALA A 130 14.24 -0.30 -14.82
C ALA A 130 14.10 -1.42 -13.77
N GLY A 131 13.16 -2.35 -13.93
CA GLY A 131 12.97 -3.51 -13.04
C GLY A 131 12.11 -3.25 -11.80
N LEU A 132 11.42 -2.11 -11.70
CA LEU A 132 10.54 -1.76 -10.58
C LEU A 132 9.06 -1.72 -11.02
N VAL A 133 8.27 -2.65 -10.47
CA VAL A 133 6.81 -2.65 -10.70
C VAL A 133 6.13 -1.70 -9.72
N THR A 134 5.51 -0.65 -10.25
CA THR A 134 4.72 0.34 -9.50
C THR A 134 3.52 0.78 -10.33
N ASN A 135 2.66 1.66 -9.78
CA ASN A 135 1.57 2.25 -10.52
C ASN A 135 1.40 3.74 -10.18
N VAL A 136 0.73 4.49 -11.04
CA VAL A 136 0.30 5.87 -10.80
C VAL A 136 -1.21 5.89 -10.54
N THR A 137 -1.65 6.71 -9.61
CA THR A 137 -3.07 6.92 -9.28
C THR A 137 -3.37 8.42 -9.21
N ALA A 138 -4.65 8.78 -9.36
CA ALA A 138 -5.09 10.17 -9.45
C ALA A 138 -4.25 11.00 -10.44
N ASP A 139 -3.80 10.35 -11.52
CA ASP A 139 -2.97 10.89 -12.61
C ASP A 139 -1.54 11.34 -12.23
N LYS A 140 -1.33 11.79 -10.98
CA LYS A 140 -0.12 12.49 -10.53
C LYS A 140 0.59 11.85 -9.33
N VAL A 141 0.08 10.73 -8.80
CA VAL A 141 0.62 10.11 -7.58
C VAL A 141 1.24 8.76 -7.90
N ILE A 142 2.57 8.67 -7.80
CA ILE A 142 3.29 7.37 -7.84
C ILE A 142 2.95 6.63 -6.55
N ARG A 143 2.32 5.47 -6.67
CA ARG A 143 1.78 4.69 -5.55
C ARG A 143 2.64 3.47 -5.26
N LEU A 144 3.20 3.42 -4.07
CA LEU A 144 4.07 2.33 -3.61
C LEU A 144 3.33 1.46 -2.59
N LEU A 145 3.20 0.17 -2.92
CA LEU A 145 2.54 -0.86 -2.11
C LEU A 145 3.36 -2.16 -2.08
N PRO A 146 4.65 -2.14 -1.70
CA PRO A 146 5.49 -3.34 -1.72
C PRO A 146 4.97 -4.43 -0.76
N PRO A 147 5.34 -5.70 -0.93
CA PRO A 147 4.96 -6.76 -0.01
C PRO A 147 5.40 -6.46 1.44
N LEU A 148 4.65 -6.94 2.45
CA LEU A 148 5.00 -6.72 3.86
C LEU A 148 6.31 -7.40 4.27
N VAL A 149 6.76 -8.37 3.48
CA VAL A 149 8.01 -9.12 3.66
C VAL A 149 9.22 -8.45 2.99
N ILE A 150 9.06 -7.25 2.42
CA ILE A 150 10.17 -6.52 1.78
C ILE A 150 11.33 -6.36 2.76
N ARG A 151 12.55 -6.64 2.28
CA ARG A 151 13.79 -6.52 3.04
C ARG A 151 14.35 -5.10 2.91
N LYS A 152 15.19 -4.70 3.86
CA LYS A 152 15.84 -3.38 3.84
C LYS A 152 16.60 -3.10 2.55
N SER A 153 17.38 -4.06 2.06
CA SER A 153 18.12 -3.93 0.81
C SER A 153 17.21 -3.75 -0.41
N GLU A 154 16.02 -4.37 -0.41
CA GLU A 154 15.04 -4.22 -1.49
C GLU A 154 14.31 -2.87 -1.40
N ALA A 155 14.07 -2.39 -0.18
CA ALA A 155 13.53 -1.06 0.07
C ALA A 155 14.51 0.04 -0.36
N GLU A 156 15.81 -0.13 -0.11
CA GLU A 156 16.88 0.77 -0.57
C GLU A 156 16.99 0.73 -2.10
N LEU A 157 17.02 -0.46 -2.70
CA LEU A 157 17.02 -0.63 -4.16
C LEU A 157 15.82 0.06 -4.84
N LEU A 158 14.64 -0.02 -4.22
CA LEU A 158 13.45 0.70 -4.72
C LEU A 158 13.71 2.21 -4.79
N VAL A 159 14.32 2.80 -3.76
CA VAL A 159 14.66 4.23 -3.74
C VAL A 159 15.71 4.57 -4.79
N GLU A 160 16.75 3.74 -4.89
CA GLU A 160 17.85 3.89 -5.87
C GLU A 160 17.33 3.86 -7.31
N ILE A 161 16.35 3.02 -7.63
CA ILE A 161 15.73 2.97 -8.96
C ILE A 161 14.80 4.16 -9.17
N LEU A 162 13.92 4.46 -8.20
CA LEU A 162 12.81 5.39 -8.43
C LEU A 162 13.22 6.86 -8.42
N ALA A 163 14.11 7.27 -7.51
CA ALA A 163 14.45 8.68 -7.35
C ALA A 163 15.10 9.30 -8.61
N PRO A 164 16.06 8.65 -9.29
CA PRO A 164 16.61 9.14 -10.56
C PRO A 164 15.55 9.27 -11.66
N LEU A 165 14.62 8.31 -11.75
CA LEU A 165 13.55 8.34 -12.75
C LEU A 165 12.61 9.53 -12.55
N VAL A 166 12.25 9.83 -11.29
CA VAL A 166 11.44 11.01 -10.96
C VAL A 166 12.17 12.30 -11.33
N ARG A 167 13.47 12.40 -11.02
CA ARG A 167 14.30 13.57 -11.39
C ARG A 167 14.37 13.76 -12.90
N SER A 168 14.63 12.69 -13.66
CA SER A 168 14.69 12.74 -15.13
C SER A 168 13.35 13.19 -15.73
N PHE A 169 12.25 12.58 -15.29
CA PHE A 169 10.91 12.90 -15.77
C PHE A 169 10.55 14.38 -15.56
N LEU A 170 10.85 14.92 -14.37
CA LEU A 170 10.58 16.32 -14.05
C LEU A 170 11.52 17.29 -14.80
N GLY A 171 12.77 16.90 -15.04
CA GLY A 171 13.75 17.68 -15.80
C GLY A 171 13.39 17.82 -17.28
N GLU A 172 12.98 16.73 -17.93
CA GLU A 172 12.54 16.72 -19.35
C GLU A 172 11.35 17.65 -19.58
N ALA A 173 10.37 17.60 -18.67
CA ALA A 173 9.18 18.42 -18.77
C ALA A 173 9.45 19.92 -18.51
N SER A 174 10.55 20.26 -17.81
CA SER A 174 10.98 21.65 -17.66
C SER A 174 11.65 22.18 -18.92
N SER A 175 12.37 21.34 -19.68
CA SER A 175 12.98 21.75 -20.95
C SER A 175 11.96 21.93 -22.07
N ALA A 176 10.91 21.11 -22.11
CA ALA A 176 9.86 21.21 -23.11
C ALA A 176 8.92 22.42 -22.94
N ALA A 177 8.86 23.00 -21.74
CA ALA A 177 8.06 24.21 -21.47
C ALA A 177 8.86 25.52 -21.63
N ALA A 178 10.19 25.43 -21.78
CA ALA A 178 11.09 26.56 -21.97
C ALA A 178 11.55 26.75 -23.44
N ALA A 179 11.16 25.82 -24.32
CA ALA A 179 11.33 25.88 -25.77
C ALA A 179 10.00 26.26 -26.44
#